data_AF-A0A0M3HFZ6-F1
#
_entry.id   AF-A0A0M3HFZ6-F1
#
_cell.length_a   1.000
_cell.length_b   1.000
_cell.length_c   1.000
_cell.angle_alpha   90.00
_cell.angle_beta   90.00
_cell.angle_gamma   90.00
#
_symmetry.space_group_name_H-M   'P 1'
#
loop_
_entity.id
_entity.type
_entity.pdbx_description
1 polymer ?
#
loop_
_entity_poly.entity_id
_entity_poly.type
_entity_poly.pdbx_seq_one_letter_code
_entity_poly.pdbx_strand_id
1 'polypeptide(L)'
;MLSLILVRLSLFLPLSHQSEFSSIFIHFLSFKCPLIRSMRRFQVALLTFMTYTLSSPSHILTPQIAFVSLTLFNQLRSPMTMIAFLIQQTVQAVVANKRLKEFFVADELDPLTIDRSPTSEDEANSVEIKNATCVWEAKANVKVETNAAITDINMEIPRGNLIAVVGKVGCGKSTLLNALLGKCFLIESLR
;
A
#
# COMPACT_ATOMS: atom_id res chain seq x y z
N MET A 1 11.52 -27.46 -25.86
CA MET A 1 12.92 -27.43 -26.34
C MET A 1 13.53 -26.02 -26.34
N LEU A 2 12.97 -25.02 -27.04
CA LEU A 2 13.48 -23.63 -27.01
C LEU A 2 13.51 -22.96 -25.62
N SER A 3 12.56 -23.28 -24.73
CA SER A 3 12.54 -22.75 -23.36
C SER A 3 13.73 -23.21 -22.52
N LEU A 4 14.19 -24.45 -22.74
CA LEU A 4 15.34 -25.03 -22.03
C LEU A 4 16.66 -24.46 -22.55
N ILE A 5 16.74 -24.16 -23.85
CA ILE A 5 17.91 -23.54 -24.48
C ILE A 5 18.11 -22.11 -23.97
N LEU A 6 17.03 -21.33 -23.85
CA LEU A 6 17.09 -19.95 -23.35
C LEU A 6 17.43 -19.86 -21.86
N VAL A 7 16.92 -20.78 -21.03
CA VAL A 7 17.30 -20.86 -19.60
C VAL A 7 18.78 -21.18 -19.46
N ARG A 8 19.32 -22.09 -20.28
CA ARG A 8 20.76 -22.41 -20.29
C ARG A 8 21.64 -21.26 -20.80
N LEU A 9 21.13 -20.47 -21.75
CA LEU A 9 21.82 -19.27 -22.25
C LEU A 9 21.86 -18.14 -21.21
N SER A 10 20.79 -17.99 -20.41
CA SER A 10 20.67 -16.97 -19.36
C SER A 10 21.61 -17.17 -18.17
N LEU A 11 22.12 -18.39 -17.98
CA LEU A 11 23.11 -18.75 -16.96
C LEU A 11 24.55 -18.39 -17.37
N PHE A 12 24.79 -18.03 -18.64
CA PHE A 12 26.14 -17.87 -19.21
C PHE A 12 26.50 -16.41 -19.53
N LEU A 13 25.60 -15.44 -19.28
CA LEU A 13 25.82 -14.02 -19.57
C LEU A 13 26.03 -13.17 -18.29
N PRO A 14 26.81 -12.07 -18.37
CA PRO A 14 27.10 -11.19 -17.25
C PRO A 14 25.85 -10.50 -16.67
N LEU A 15 25.89 -10.24 -15.35
CA LEU A 15 24.78 -9.85 -14.47
C LEU A 15 23.95 -8.63 -14.92
N SER A 16 24.50 -7.70 -15.71
CA SER A 16 23.76 -6.51 -16.18
C SER A 16 22.69 -6.85 -17.22
N HIS A 17 23.02 -7.73 -18.18
CA HIS A 17 22.09 -8.15 -19.24
C HIS A 17 21.06 -9.17 -18.76
N GLN A 18 21.35 -9.87 -17.66
CA GLN A 18 20.50 -10.92 -17.10
C GLN A 18 19.11 -10.41 -16.67
N SER A 19 19.03 -9.14 -16.24
CA SER A 19 17.76 -8.48 -15.86
C SER A 19 16.84 -8.22 -17.07
N GLU A 20 17.39 -7.75 -18.18
CA GLU A 20 16.67 -7.49 -19.42
C GLU A 20 16.22 -8.80 -20.09
N PHE A 21 17.09 -9.81 -20.13
CA PHE A 21 16.74 -11.13 -20.66
C PHE A 21 15.66 -11.82 -19.83
N SER A 22 15.66 -11.66 -18.50
CA SER A 22 14.58 -12.17 -17.64
C SER A 22 13.23 -11.50 -17.93
N SER A 23 13.22 -10.17 -18.11
CA SER A 23 12.03 -9.41 -18.50
C SER A 23 11.49 -9.84 -19.88
N ILE A 24 12.39 -9.99 -20.87
CA ILE A 24 12.05 -10.47 -22.22
C ILE A 24 11.55 -11.92 -22.16
N PHE A 25 12.12 -12.77 -21.31
CA PHE A 25 11.69 -14.16 -21.13
C PHE A 25 10.30 -14.25 -20.48
N ILE A 26 10.00 -13.42 -19.48
CA ILE A 26 8.67 -13.30 -18.87
C ILE A 26 7.65 -12.82 -19.91
N HIS A 27 8.00 -11.80 -20.71
CA HIS A 27 7.16 -11.35 -21.82
C HIS A 27 6.97 -12.43 -22.89
N PHE A 28 7.99 -13.19 -23.24
CA PHE A 28 7.92 -14.28 -24.21
C PHE A 28 7.12 -15.49 -23.70
N LEU A 29 7.20 -15.80 -22.41
CA LEU A 29 6.37 -16.80 -21.75
C LEU A 29 4.89 -16.38 -21.74
N SER A 30 4.63 -15.09 -21.50
CA SER A 30 3.30 -14.47 -21.65
C SER A 30 2.82 -14.51 -23.12
N PHE A 31 3.72 -14.30 -24.08
CA PHE A 31 3.46 -14.35 -25.53
C PHE A 31 3.27 -15.77 -26.10
N LYS A 32 3.76 -16.82 -25.42
CA LYS A 32 3.52 -18.23 -25.78
C LYS A 32 2.21 -18.79 -25.25
N CYS A 33 1.61 -18.14 -24.25
CA CYS A 33 0.31 -18.51 -23.68
C CYS A 33 -0.95 -18.22 -24.51
N PRO A 34 -0.99 -17.44 -25.61
CA PRO A 34 -2.22 -17.24 -26.40
C PRO A 34 -2.72 -18.53 -27.05
N LEU A 35 -1.81 -19.42 -27.45
CA LEU A 35 -2.15 -20.73 -28.02
C LEU A 35 -2.74 -21.63 -26.93
N ILE A 36 -2.10 -21.73 -25.75
CA ILE A 36 -2.63 -22.47 -24.60
C ILE A 36 -3.99 -21.91 -24.14
N ARG A 37 -4.14 -20.59 -24.11
CA ARG A 37 -5.37 -19.87 -23.76
C ARG A 37 -6.48 -20.07 -24.80
N SER A 38 -6.11 -20.24 -26.07
CA SER A 38 -7.02 -20.55 -27.17
C SER A 38 -7.39 -22.03 -27.26
N MET A 39 -6.51 -22.93 -26.81
CA MET A 39 -6.76 -24.38 -26.76
C MET A 39 -7.55 -24.80 -25.51
N ARG A 40 -7.44 -24.05 -24.40
CA ARG A 40 -8.20 -24.29 -23.16
C ARG A 40 -9.72 -24.37 -23.37
N ARG A 41 -10.26 -23.74 -24.42
CA ARG A 41 -11.71 -23.74 -24.73
C ARG A 41 -12.22 -25.12 -25.16
N PHE A 42 -11.41 -25.85 -25.91
CA PHE A 42 -11.80 -27.13 -26.50
C PHE A 42 -11.32 -28.31 -25.66
N GLN A 43 -10.25 -28.14 -24.88
CA GLN A 43 -9.70 -29.18 -24.02
C GLN A 43 -10.68 -29.68 -22.96
N VAL A 44 -11.47 -28.80 -22.33
CA VAL A 44 -12.42 -29.20 -21.27
C VAL A 44 -13.53 -30.07 -21.85
N ALA A 45 -14.08 -29.70 -23.00
CA ALA A 45 -15.11 -30.48 -23.68
C ALA A 45 -14.56 -31.83 -24.17
N LEU A 46 -13.35 -31.83 -24.76
CA LEU A 46 -12.68 -33.05 -25.21
C LEU A 46 -12.42 -34.03 -24.05
N LEU A 47 -11.86 -33.54 -22.94
CA LEU A 47 -11.62 -34.35 -21.75
C LEU A 47 -12.91 -34.89 -21.17
N THR A 48 -13.97 -34.08 -21.10
CA THR A 48 -15.24 -34.51 -20.51
C THR A 48 -15.95 -35.55 -21.38
N PHE A 49 -15.94 -35.39 -22.71
CA PHE A 49 -16.50 -36.41 -23.60
C PHE A 49 -15.65 -37.68 -23.63
N MET A 50 -14.33 -37.56 -23.53
CA MET A 50 -13.41 -38.69 -23.45
C MET A 50 -13.61 -39.49 -22.16
N THR A 51 -13.75 -38.84 -21.01
CA THR A 51 -14.05 -39.54 -19.74
C THR A 51 -15.45 -40.14 -19.74
N TYR A 52 -16.42 -39.48 -20.39
CA TYR A 52 -17.78 -39.99 -20.53
C TYR A 52 -17.84 -41.30 -21.31
N THR A 53 -17.16 -41.39 -22.47
CA THR A 53 -17.12 -42.61 -23.29
C THR A 53 -16.27 -43.72 -22.70
N LEU A 54 -15.19 -43.38 -21.97
CA LEU A 54 -14.32 -44.38 -21.33
C LEU A 54 -14.88 -44.94 -20.02
N SER A 55 -15.80 -44.25 -19.34
CA SER A 55 -16.31 -44.72 -18.03
C SER A 55 -17.17 -45.96 -18.12
N SER A 56 -17.93 -46.16 -19.22
CA SER A 56 -18.77 -47.35 -19.39
C SER A 56 -19.13 -47.56 -20.87
N PRO A 57 -19.13 -48.80 -21.37
CA PRO A 57 -19.48 -49.11 -22.77
C PRO A 57 -20.96 -48.85 -23.11
N SER A 58 -21.82 -48.63 -22.12
CA SER A 58 -23.23 -48.23 -22.29
C SER A 58 -23.41 -46.72 -22.56
N HIS A 59 -22.36 -45.91 -22.39
CA HIS A 59 -22.43 -44.45 -22.59
C HIS A 59 -22.14 -44.07 -24.04
N ILE A 60 -23.16 -44.11 -24.87
CA ILE A 60 -23.07 -43.70 -26.28
C ILE A 60 -23.17 -42.18 -26.37
N LEU A 61 -22.20 -41.55 -27.05
CA LEU A 61 -22.20 -40.10 -27.29
C LEU A 61 -23.13 -39.77 -28.47
N THR A 62 -24.43 -39.59 -28.19
CA THR A 62 -25.40 -39.14 -29.19
C THR A 62 -25.16 -37.66 -29.55
N PRO A 63 -25.37 -37.23 -30.81
CA PRO A 63 -25.24 -35.83 -31.21
C PRO A 63 -26.02 -34.86 -30.32
N GLN A 64 -27.22 -35.25 -29.85
CA GLN A 64 -28.03 -34.44 -28.94
C GLN A 64 -27.31 -34.12 -27.62
N ILE A 65 -26.67 -35.12 -26.99
CA ILE A 65 -25.93 -34.94 -25.72
C ILE A 65 -24.69 -34.08 -25.96
N ALA A 66 -23.99 -34.28 -27.09
CA ALA A 66 -22.80 -33.52 -27.44
C ALA A 66 -23.10 -32.03 -27.69
N PHE A 67 -24.13 -31.71 -28.48
CA PHE A 67 -24.48 -30.31 -28.81
C PHE A 67 -25.07 -29.55 -27.62
N VAL A 68 -25.91 -30.18 -26.81
CA VAL A 68 -26.46 -29.57 -25.59
C VAL A 68 -25.33 -29.28 -24.60
N SER A 69 -24.43 -30.25 -24.36
CA SER A 69 -23.30 -30.07 -23.45
C SER A 69 -22.32 -28.99 -23.93
N LEU A 70 -22.02 -28.93 -25.23
CA LEU A 70 -21.17 -27.89 -25.81
C LEU A 70 -21.77 -26.49 -25.63
N THR A 71 -23.08 -26.36 -25.78
CA THR A 71 -23.80 -25.10 -25.53
C THR A 71 -23.67 -24.66 -24.07
N LEU A 72 -23.85 -25.58 -23.12
CA LEU A 72 -23.70 -25.30 -21.68
C LEU A 72 -22.26 -24.91 -21.32
N PHE A 73 -21.24 -25.60 -21.84
CA PHE A 73 -19.85 -25.22 -21.62
C PHE A 73 -19.52 -23.83 -22.17
N ASN A 74 -20.10 -23.44 -23.30
CA ASN A 74 -19.93 -22.11 -23.87
C ASN A 74 -20.59 -21.03 -23.01
N GLN A 75 -21.76 -21.28 -22.42
CA GLN A 75 -22.43 -20.36 -21.50
C GLN A 75 -21.64 -20.20 -20.18
N LEU A 76 -21.12 -21.29 -19.62
CA LEU A 76 -20.35 -21.26 -18.37
C LEU A 76 -18.96 -20.63 -18.51
N ARG A 77 -18.47 -20.47 -19.75
CA ARG A 77 -17.15 -19.89 -20.02
C ARG A 77 -17.01 -18.45 -19.49
N SER A 78 -18.04 -17.63 -19.70
CA SER A 78 -18.06 -16.23 -19.28
C SER A 78 -17.97 -16.10 -17.75
N PRO A 79 -18.89 -16.70 -16.95
CA PRO A 79 -18.84 -16.60 -15.50
C PRO A 79 -17.56 -17.22 -14.92
N MET A 80 -17.03 -18.31 -15.48
CA MET A 80 -15.75 -18.87 -15.03
C MET A 80 -14.57 -17.91 -15.21
N THR A 81 -14.57 -17.13 -16.29
CA THR A 81 -13.53 -16.11 -16.51
C THR A 81 -13.73 -14.92 -15.58
N MET A 82 -14.98 -14.53 -15.34
CA MET A 82 -15.32 -13.45 -14.41
C MET A 82 -14.90 -13.78 -12.97
N ILE A 83 -15.16 -15.00 -12.49
CA ILE A 83 -14.73 -15.43 -11.15
C ILE A 83 -13.21 -15.37 -11.00
N ALA A 84 -12.47 -15.86 -11.99
CA ALA A 84 -11.00 -15.78 -11.97
C ALA A 84 -10.51 -14.33 -11.91
N PHE A 85 -11.18 -13.41 -12.63
CA PHE A 85 -10.89 -11.99 -12.55
C PHE A 85 -11.24 -11.39 -11.20
N LEU A 86 -12.39 -11.74 -10.61
CA LEU A 86 -12.82 -11.24 -9.31
C LEU A 86 -11.82 -11.62 -8.21
N ILE A 87 -11.30 -12.85 -8.21
CA ILE A 87 -10.27 -13.27 -7.24
C ILE A 87 -9.05 -12.33 -7.29
N GLN A 88 -8.58 -12.01 -8.51
CA GLN A 88 -7.45 -11.10 -8.69
C GLN A 88 -7.77 -9.69 -8.17
N GLN A 89 -8.99 -9.19 -8.40
CA GLN A 89 -9.43 -7.89 -7.90
C GLN A 89 -9.58 -7.87 -6.38
N THR A 90 -10.06 -8.95 -5.78
CA THR A 90 -10.17 -9.07 -4.32
C THR A 90 -8.81 -8.99 -3.66
N VAL A 91 -7.78 -9.67 -4.20
CA VAL A 91 -6.41 -9.58 -3.65
C VAL A 91 -5.92 -8.13 -3.67
N GLN A 92 -6.13 -7.41 -4.77
CA GLN A 92 -5.73 -6.00 -4.86
C GLN A 92 -6.54 -5.11 -3.90
N ALA A 93 -7.84 -5.34 -3.78
CA ALA A 93 -8.70 -4.61 -2.85
C ALA A 93 -8.29 -4.82 -1.39
N VAL A 94 -7.90 -6.05 -1.00
CA VAL A 94 -7.42 -6.35 0.35
C VAL A 94 -6.13 -5.58 0.66
N VAL A 95 -5.18 -5.53 -0.28
CA VAL A 95 -3.93 -4.76 -0.10
C VAL A 95 -4.20 -3.25 -0.04
N ALA A 96 -5.10 -2.73 -0.88
CA ALA A 96 -5.50 -1.34 -0.85
C ALA A 96 -6.18 -0.97 0.48
N ASN A 97 -7.10 -1.80 0.94
CA ASN A 97 -7.79 -1.60 2.22
C ASN A 97 -6.83 -1.63 3.41
N LYS A 98 -5.79 -2.48 3.37
CA LYS A 98 -4.76 -2.49 4.41
C LYS A 98 -4.06 -1.12 4.50
N ARG A 99 -3.68 -0.52 3.36
CA ARG A 99 -3.04 0.79 3.32
C ARG A 99 -3.97 1.91 3.79
N LEU A 100 -5.24 1.88 3.39
CA LEU A 100 -6.24 2.84 3.85
C LEU A 100 -6.45 2.74 5.36
N LYS A 101 -6.50 1.52 5.89
CA LYS A 101 -6.59 1.30 7.33
C LYS A 101 -5.39 1.88 8.07
N GLU A 102 -4.17 1.64 7.57
CA GLU A 102 -2.95 2.22 8.16
C GLU A 102 -2.97 3.75 8.15
N PHE A 103 -3.51 4.37 7.09
CA PHE A 103 -3.66 5.81 7.01
C PHE A 103 -4.71 6.36 8.00
N PHE A 104 -5.89 5.74 8.11
CA PHE A 104 -6.95 6.21 9.00
C PHE A 104 -6.68 5.97 10.49
N VAL A 105 -5.76 5.06 10.82
CA VAL A 105 -5.34 4.79 12.20
C VAL A 105 -4.03 5.51 12.53
N ALA A 106 -3.49 6.31 11.61
CA ALA A 106 -2.31 7.11 11.89
C ALA A 106 -2.60 8.14 13.00
N ASP A 107 -1.60 8.40 13.84
CA ASP A 107 -1.72 9.37 14.92
C ASP A 107 -1.93 10.79 14.34
N GLU A 108 -2.99 11.46 14.80
CA GLU A 108 -3.30 12.85 14.44
C GLU A 108 -2.91 13.81 15.57
N LEU A 109 -2.63 15.05 15.20
CA LEU A 109 -2.35 16.11 16.16
C LEU A 109 -3.65 16.55 16.83
N ASP A 110 -3.67 16.61 18.16
CA ASP A 110 -4.84 17.10 18.89
C ASP A 110 -4.96 18.63 18.73
N PRO A 111 -6.03 19.14 18.09
CA PRO A 111 -6.23 20.57 17.88
C PRO A 111 -6.40 21.37 19.18
N LEU A 112 -6.73 20.71 20.29
CA LEU A 112 -6.93 21.31 21.62
C LEU A 112 -5.63 21.49 22.41
N THR A 113 -4.50 20.97 21.91
CA THR A 113 -3.19 21.11 22.57
C THR A 113 -2.76 22.58 22.71
N ILE A 114 -3.23 23.44 21.80
CA ILE A 114 -2.95 24.88 21.85
C ILE A 114 -4.25 25.59 22.16
N ASP A 115 -4.30 26.25 23.32
CA ASP A 115 -5.37 27.17 23.60
C ASP A 115 -5.27 28.39 22.68
N ARG A 116 -6.31 28.59 21.88
CA ARG A 116 -6.46 29.74 20.99
C ARG A 116 -7.61 30.63 21.44
N SER A 117 -7.96 30.55 22.74
CA SER A 117 -8.96 31.41 23.34
C SER A 117 -8.68 32.88 23.01
N PRO A 118 -9.72 33.68 22.73
CA PRO A 118 -9.54 35.10 22.51
C PRO A 118 -9.06 35.71 23.82
N THR A 119 -7.76 35.97 23.89
CA THR A 119 -7.07 36.60 25.02
C THR A 119 -7.86 37.84 25.45
N SER A 120 -8.49 37.77 26.64
CA SER A 120 -9.24 38.87 27.23
C SER A 120 -8.36 40.10 27.40
N GLU A 121 -8.94 41.30 27.47
CA GLU A 121 -8.18 42.55 27.71
C GLU A 121 -7.33 42.49 29.00
N ASP A 122 -7.67 41.60 29.93
CA ASP A 122 -6.97 41.39 31.20
C ASP A 122 -5.73 40.48 31.12
N GLU A 123 -5.48 39.79 30.01
CA GLU A 123 -4.30 38.93 29.87
C GLU A 123 -3.07 39.72 29.37
N ALA A 124 -2.02 39.76 30.19
CA ALA A 124 -0.79 40.50 29.90
C ALA A 124 0.05 39.85 28.77
N ASN A 125 -0.05 38.53 28.60
CA ASN A 125 0.75 37.74 27.67
C ASN A 125 -0.04 37.37 26.41
N SER A 126 0.59 37.48 25.24
CA SER A 126 0.03 37.03 23.95
C SER A 126 0.41 35.59 23.60
N VAL A 127 1.53 35.10 24.14
CA VAL A 127 2.01 33.73 23.96
C VAL A 127 2.65 33.28 25.25
N GLU A 128 2.27 32.11 25.73
CA GLU A 128 2.81 31.49 26.92
C GLU A 128 3.09 30.00 26.65
N ILE A 129 4.32 29.56 26.91
CA ILE A 129 4.75 28.17 26.83
C ILE A 129 5.41 27.82 28.14
N LYS A 130 4.90 26.78 28.82
CA LYS A 130 5.45 26.27 30.09
C LYS A 130 5.81 24.79 29.94
N ASN A 131 7.07 24.46 30.19
CA ASN A 131 7.64 23.10 30.20
C ASN A 131 7.21 22.24 29.00
N ALA A 132 7.21 22.81 27.79
CA ALA A 132 6.81 22.07 26.60
C ALA A 132 8.01 21.42 25.92
N THR A 133 7.86 20.15 25.56
CA THR A 133 8.79 19.41 24.71
C THR A 133 8.11 19.06 23.39
N CYS A 134 8.79 19.36 22.28
CA CYS A 134 8.27 19.22 20.92
C CYS A 134 8.86 17.98 20.24
N VAL A 135 7.99 17.12 19.71
CA VAL A 135 8.36 15.88 19.01
C VAL A 135 7.68 15.85 17.62
N TRP A 136 8.43 15.42 16.60
CA TRP A 136 7.89 15.26 15.23
C TRP A 136 7.20 13.91 15.02
N GLU A 137 7.67 12.87 15.69
CA GLU A 137 7.10 11.51 15.63
C GLU A 137 6.75 11.01 17.04
N ALA A 138 5.48 11.12 17.41
CA ALA A 138 4.95 10.58 18.66
C ALA A 138 4.64 9.08 18.51
N LYS A 139 5.66 8.24 18.31
CA LYS A 139 5.46 6.79 18.31
C LYS A 139 5.33 6.29 19.75
N ALA A 140 4.22 5.60 20.06
CA ALA A 140 3.87 5.08 21.40
C ALA A 140 4.95 4.22 22.11
N ASN A 141 6.00 3.77 21.41
CA ASN A 141 7.08 2.94 21.96
C ASN A 141 8.47 3.58 21.88
N VAL A 142 8.59 4.87 21.51
CA VAL A 142 9.87 5.56 21.42
C VAL A 142 10.07 6.45 22.63
N LYS A 143 11.24 6.33 23.27
CA LYS A 143 11.63 7.20 24.38
C LYS A 143 11.60 8.67 23.92
N VAL A 144 10.84 9.48 24.64
CA VAL A 144 10.62 10.91 24.35
C VAL A 144 11.95 11.66 24.21
N GLU A 145 12.95 11.29 25.01
CA GLU A 145 14.27 11.95 25.03
C GLU A 145 15.08 11.83 23.72
N THR A 146 14.94 10.72 22.97
CA THR A 146 15.76 10.51 21.76
C THR A 146 15.16 11.11 20.49
N ASN A 147 13.86 11.40 20.50
CA ASN A 147 13.11 11.93 19.35
C ASN A 147 12.65 13.38 19.54
N ALA A 148 12.98 14.01 20.67
CA ALA A 148 12.66 15.40 20.92
C ALA A 148 13.46 16.32 19.99
N ALA A 149 12.73 17.17 19.25
CA ALA A 149 13.35 18.15 18.37
C ALA A 149 13.76 19.42 19.15
N ILE A 150 12.97 19.78 20.17
CA ILE A 150 13.28 20.83 21.13
C ILE A 150 12.70 20.39 22.49
N THR A 151 13.47 20.55 23.57
CA THR A 151 13.08 20.19 24.93
C THR A 151 12.99 21.42 25.83
N ASP A 152 12.21 21.32 26.91
CA ASP A 152 12.16 22.26 28.03
C ASP A 152 11.96 23.74 27.64
N ILE A 153 11.02 23.99 26.71
CA ILE A 153 10.70 25.35 26.28
C ILE A 153 9.87 26.04 27.36
N ASN A 154 10.40 27.14 27.87
CA ASN A 154 9.73 28.06 28.78
C ASN A 154 9.85 29.48 28.22
N MET A 155 8.73 30.08 27.81
CA MET A 155 8.72 31.40 27.19
C MET A 155 7.38 32.11 27.45
N GLU A 156 7.47 33.38 27.82
CA GLU A 156 6.33 34.27 28.01
C GLU A 156 6.56 35.52 27.16
N ILE A 157 5.58 35.86 26.32
CA ILE A 157 5.65 37.01 25.41
C ILE A 157 4.50 37.96 25.76
N PRO A 158 4.80 39.19 26.25
CA PRO A 158 3.77 40.18 26.51
C PRO A 158 3.18 40.76 25.22
N ARG A 159 1.96 41.28 25.31
CA ARG A 159 1.27 41.91 24.18
C ARG A 159 2.00 43.17 23.70
N GLY A 160 2.02 43.38 22.38
CA GLY A 160 2.59 44.58 21.74
C GLY A 160 4.10 44.56 21.52
N ASN A 161 4.79 43.46 21.87
CA ASN A 161 6.23 43.35 21.74
C ASN A 161 6.67 42.73 20.41
N LEU A 162 7.73 43.28 19.82
CA LEU A 162 8.43 42.68 18.67
C LEU A 162 9.59 41.82 19.18
N ILE A 163 9.54 40.51 18.91
CA ILE A 163 10.55 39.55 19.35
C ILE A 163 11.32 38.98 18.16
N ALA A 164 12.63 38.82 18.33
CA ALA A 164 13.51 38.17 17.37
C ALA A 164 14.08 36.86 17.95
N VAL A 165 14.01 35.78 17.18
CA VAL A 165 14.61 34.47 17.54
C VAL A 165 15.89 34.28 16.75
N VAL A 166 17.03 34.16 17.44
CA VAL A 166 18.36 34.03 16.84
C VAL A 166 19.05 32.74 17.32
N GLY A 167 19.83 32.12 16.44
CA GLY A 167 20.58 30.91 16.76
C GLY A 167 21.26 30.31 15.52
N LYS A 168 22.20 29.40 15.74
CA LYS A 168 22.96 28.71 14.66
C LYS A 168 22.02 27.91 13.73
N VAL A 169 22.50 27.58 12.53
CA VAL A 169 21.77 26.72 11.59
C VAL A 169 21.52 25.36 12.24
N GLY A 170 20.28 24.86 12.18
CA GLY A 170 19.88 23.58 12.78
C GLY A 170 19.44 23.61 14.25
N CYS A 171 19.43 24.76 14.92
CA CYS A 171 19.04 24.85 16.34
C CYS A 171 17.53 24.74 16.64
N GLY A 172 16.70 24.35 15.67
CA GLY A 172 15.25 24.23 15.90
C GLY A 172 14.43 25.52 15.82
N LYS A 173 14.97 26.65 15.32
CA LYS A 173 14.20 27.91 15.18
C LYS A 173 12.87 27.74 14.42
N SER A 174 12.91 27.09 13.26
CA SER A 174 11.69 26.81 12.47
C SER A 174 10.77 25.80 13.18
N THR A 175 11.36 24.86 13.92
CA THR A 175 10.60 23.89 14.74
C THR A 175 9.85 24.59 15.88
N LEU A 176 10.45 25.60 16.52
CA LEU A 176 9.79 26.41 17.55
C LEU A 176 8.56 27.14 16.98
N LEU A 177 8.68 27.71 15.78
CA LEU A 177 7.53 28.33 15.10
C LEU A 177 6.45 27.32 14.74
N ASN A 178 6.84 26.11 14.30
CA ASN A 178 5.87 25.04 14.01
C ASN A 178 5.19 24.51 15.27
N ALA A 179 5.89 24.48 16.40
CA ALA A 179 5.34 24.14 17.71
C ALA A 179 4.28 25.16 18.14
N LEU A 180 4.57 26.47 18.02
CA LEU A 180 3.61 27.54 18.27
C LEU A 180 2.35 27.48 17.38
N LEU A 181 2.50 26.97 16.15
CA LEU A 181 1.37 26.79 15.23
C LEU A 181 0.57 25.50 15.49
N GLY A 182 1.09 24.59 16.32
CA GLY A 182 0.46 23.28 16.60
C GLY A 182 0.66 22.27 15.49
N LYS A 183 1.79 22.33 14.79
CA LYS A 183 2.15 21.40 13.71
C LYS A 183 3.06 20.25 14.16
N CYS A 184 3.35 20.19 15.45
CA CYS A 184 4.17 19.17 16.08
C CYS A 184 3.45 18.64 17.32
N PHE A 185 3.79 17.44 17.75
CA PHE A 185 3.28 16.89 19.00
C PHE A 185 3.96 17.62 20.16
N LEU A 186 3.15 18.20 21.05
CA LEU A 186 3.62 18.82 22.29
C LEU A 186 3.37 17.85 23.44
N ILE A 187 4.40 17.64 24.25
CA ILE A 187 4.37 16.77 25.41
C ILE A 187 4.80 17.60 26.61
N GLU A 188 4.16 17.40 27.75
CA GLU A 188 4.59 18.00 29.01
C GLU A 188 5.92 17.39 29.44
N SER A 189 6.92 18.24 29.68
CA SER A 189 8.24 17.81 30.12
C SER A 189 8.16 17.36 31.58
N LEU A 190 8.09 16.04 31.80
CA LEU A 190 8.22 15.44 33.14
C LEU A 190 9.66 15.63 33.62
N ARG A 191 9.85 16.48 34.63
CA ARG A 191 11.10 16.61 35.37
C ARG A 191 11.30 15.42 36.32
#